data_AF-A0A026X2S3-F1
#
_entry.id   AF-A0A026X2S3-F1
#
_cell.length_a   1.000
_cell.length_b   1.000
_cell.length_c   1.000
_cell.angle_alpha   90.00
_cell.angle_beta   90.00
_cell.angle_gamma   90.00
#
_symmetry.space_group_name_H-M   'P 1'
#
loop_
_entity.id
_entity.type
_entity.pdbx_description
1 polymer ?
#
loop_
_entity_poly.entity_id
_entity_poly.type
_entity_poly.pdbx_seq_one_letter_code
_entity_poly.pdbx_strand_id
1 'polypeptide(L)'
;TYTHLGVPTKTLPALSDDWLSFVSRGNCMYPSTELQEAADIMNTEFEKFHGNFFNNETHIFDKLTDIVCTKINNNLPRKVIACLVRTRTYIRLWNINKQIVENNYLKKKCKKIYKMCNKKQF
;
A
#
# COMPACT_ATOMS: atom_id res chain seq x y z
N THR A 1 20.85 9.26 8.08
CA THR A 1 20.34 7.92 7.72
C THR A 1 19.69 7.33 8.96
N TYR A 2 18.46 6.81 8.88
CA TYR A 2 17.73 6.32 10.07
C TYR A 2 18.07 4.85 10.34
N THR A 3 19.22 4.61 10.99
CA THR A 3 19.76 3.27 11.25
C THR A 3 18.95 2.46 12.24
N HIS A 4 18.14 3.10 13.09
CA HIS A 4 17.26 2.42 14.05
C HIS A 4 16.02 1.78 13.40
N LEU A 5 15.71 2.09 12.14
CA LEU A 5 14.50 1.61 11.47
C LEU A 5 14.54 0.12 11.12
N GLY A 6 15.71 -0.51 11.18
CA GLY A 6 15.85 -1.93 10.86
C GLY A 6 17.30 -2.37 10.78
N VAL A 7 17.49 -3.67 10.52
CA VAL A 7 18.81 -4.30 10.37
C VAL A 7 18.89 -5.09 9.06
N PRO A 8 20.06 -5.19 8.41
CA PRO A 8 20.20 -6.02 7.22
C PRO A 8 19.84 -7.48 7.49
N THR A 9 19.13 -8.17 6.59
CA THR A 9 18.72 -9.56 6.90
C THR A 9 19.91 -10.51 7.06
N LYS A 10 21.08 -10.23 6.48
CA LYS A 10 22.31 -11.02 6.70
C LYS A 10 22.81 -11.01 8.15
N THR A 11 22.39 -10.02 8.95
CA THR A 11 22.75 -9.94 10.37
C THR A 11 21.73 -10.64 11.27
N LEU A 12 20.63 -11.13 10.71
CA LEU A 12 19.65 -11.89 11.47
C LEU A 12 20.17 -13.32 11.72
N PRO A 13 19.79 -13.93 12.85
CA PRO A 13 20.06 -15.35 13.08
C PRO A 13 19.43 -16.19 11.97
N ALA A 14 20.09 -17.29 11.59
CA ALA A 14 19.81 -18.12 10.41
C ALA A 14 18.46 -18.86 10.40
N LEU A 15 17.52 -18.51 11.30
CA LEU A 15 16.32 -19.29 11.64
C LEU A 15 15.00 -18.54 11.42
N SER A 16 15.00 -17.34 10.83
CA SER A 16 13.72 -16.75 10.46
C SER A 16 13.20 -17.44 9.20
N ASP A 17 12.21 -18.33 9.34
CA ASP A 17 11.36 -18.84 8.23
C ASP A 17 10.47 -17.72 7.63
N ASP A 18 10.93 -16.48 7.67
CA ASP A 18 10.22 -15.32 7.17
C ASP A 18 10.46 -15.15 5.67
N TRP A 19 9.40 -14.85 4.94
CA TRP A 19 9.41 -14.67 3.48
C TRP A 19 10.48 -13.66 3.03
N LEU A 20 10.72 -12.61 3.83
CA LEU A 20 11.70 -11.58 3.54
C LEU A 20 13.13 -12.13 3.52
N SER A 21 13.45 -13.08 4.40
CA SER A 21 14.77 -13.72 4.45
C SER A 21 15.04 -14.57 3.21
N PHE A 22 14.01 -15.23 2.66
CA PHE A 22 14.11 -15.97 1.40
C PHE A 22 14.34 -15.05 0.18
N VAL A 23 13.65 -13.92 0.12
CA VAL A 23 13.73 -13.00 -1.03
C VAL A 23 14.98 -12.10 -0.97
N SER A 24 15.43 -11.75 0.24
CA SER A 24 16.45 -10.74 0.47
C SER A 24 17.86 -11.09 -0.04
N ARG A 25 18.22 -12.38 -0.04
CA ARG A 25 19.61 -12.84 -0.27
C ARG A 25 20.63 -12.11 0.62
N GLY A 26 20.21 -11.62 1.80
CA GLY A 26 21.07 -10.97 2.81
C GLY A 26 21.12 -9.44 2.78
N ASN A 27 20.58 -8.77 1.75
CA ASN A 27 20.80 -7.33 1.54
C ASN A 27 19.56 -6.43 1.74
N CYS A 28 18.35 -6.99 1.83
CA CYS A 28 17.20 -6.21 2.26
C CYS A 28 17.33 -5.84 3.75
N MET A 29 16.58 -4.80 4.12
CA MET A 29 16.44 -4.39 5.51
C MET A 29 15.25 -5.12 6.12
N TYR A 30 15.49 -5.79 7.24
CA TYR A 30 14.44 -6.27 8.13
C TYR A 30 13.96 -5.11 9.01
N PRO A 31 12.65 -4.80 9.04
CA PRO A 31 12.14 -3.68 9.80
C PRO A 31 12.34 -3.89 11.31
N SER A 32 12.59 -2.80 12.03
CA SER A 32 12.47 -2.78 13.50
C SER A 32 11.01 -3.01 13.91
N THR A 33 10.80 -3.51 15.13
CA THR A 33 9.48 -3.67 15.72
C THR A 33 8.72 -2.35 15.76
N GLU A 34 9.39 -1.25 16.13
CA GLU A 34 8.80 0.09 16.15
C GLU A 34 8.30 0.53 14.77
N LEU A 35 9.08 0.28 13.70
CA LEU A 35 8.65 0.61 12.34
C LEU A 35 7.49 -0.27 11.88
N GLN A 36 7.49 -1.54 12.27
CA GLN A 36 6.43 -2.47 11.92
C GLN A 36 5.11 -2.10 12.60
N GLU A 37 5.14 -1.82 13.91
CA GLU A 37 3.98 -1.33 14.66
C GLU A 37 3.44 -0.01 14.09
N ALA A 38 4.33 0.91 13.73
CA ALA A 38 3.93 2.15 13.09
C ALA A 38 3.29 1.92 11.71
N ALA A 39 3.77 0.94 10.95
CA ALA A 39 3.18 0.56 9.66
C ALA A 39 1.79 -0.07 9.82
N ASP A 40 1.57 -0.88 10.85
CA ASP A 40 0.28 -1.50 11.15
C ASP A 40 -0.76 -0.46 11.58
N ILE A 41 -0.36 0.47 12.46
CA ILE A 41 -1.18 1.63 12.85
C ILE A 41 -1.47 2.50 11.62
N MET A 42 -0.46 2.79 10.81
CA MET A 42 -0.61 3.57 9.58
C MET A 42 -1.64 2.93 8.65
N ASN A 43 -1.55 1.62 8.41
CA ASN A 43 -2.47 0.92 7.52
C ASN A 43 -3.90 0.91 8.09
N THR A 44 -4.05 0.73 9.41
CA THR A 44 -5.36 0.77 10.07
C THR A 44 -6.02 2.14 9.92
N GLU A 45 -5.29 3.21 10.19
CA GLU A 45 -5.82 4.58 10.04
C GLU A 45 -6.02 4.95 8.57
N PHE A 46 -5.19 4.43 7.65
CA PHE A 46 -5.36 4.59 6.21
C PHE A 46 -6.71 4.02 5.75
N GLU A 47 -7.04 2.79 6.15
CA GLU A 47 -8.33 2.18 5.77
C GLU A 47 -9.52 2.90 6.41
N LYS A 48 -9.42 3.38 7.65
CA LYS A 48 -10.47 4.20 8.27
C LYS A 48 -10.67 5.53 7.55
N PHE A 49 -9.57 6.20 7.18
CA PHE A 49 -9.61 7.52 6.57
C PHE A 49 -10.13 7.49 5.13
N HIS A 50 -9.81 6.44 4.37
CA HIS A 50 -10.17 6.31 2.96
C HIS A 50 -11.40 5.42 2.70
N GLY A 51 -11.63 4.39 3.51
CA GLY A 51 -12.70 3.42 3.29
C GLY A 51 -12.44 2.60 2.02
N ASN A 52 -13.41 2.54 1.09
CA ASN A 52 -13.32 1.78 -0.17
C ASN A 52 -12.68 2.54 -1.34
N PHE A 53 -12.64 3.88 -1.27
CA PHE A 53 -12.02 4.72 -2.30
C PHE A 53 -11.05 5.71 -1.65
N PHE A 54 -10.56 6.71 -2.39
CA PHE A 54 -9.85 7.80 -1.72
C PHE A 54 -10.87 8.77 -1.12
N ASN A 55 -10.50 9.34 0.01
CA ASN A 55 -11.24 10.46 0.60
C ASN A 55 -11.02 11.68 -0.31
N ASN A 56 -12.07 12.44 -0.55
CA ASN A 56 -12.09 13.60 -1.46
C ASN A 56 -11.61 14.90 -0.79
N GLU A 57 -11.19 14.84 0.47
CA GLU A 57 -10.60 15.97 1.16
C GLU A 57 -9.29 16.44 0.52
N THR A 58 -8.96 17.71 0.73
CA THR A 58 -7.64 18.25 0.36
C THR A 58 -6.58 17.81 1.36
N HIS A 59 -5.32 17.76 0.90
CA HIS A 59 -4.14 17.43 1.72
C HIS A 59 -4.21 16.08 2.45
N ILE A 60 -4.79 15.06 1.81
CA ILE A 60 -4.95 13.71 2.39
C ILE A 60 -3.66 13.11 2.95
N PHE A 61 -2.51 13.37 2.31
CA PHE A 61 -1.22 12.84 2.75
C PHE A 61 -0.82 13.43 4.09
N ASP A 62 -0.89 14.75 4.24
CA ASP A 62 -0.49 15.44 5.46
C ASP A 62 -1.44 15.11 6.61
N LYS A 63 -2.76 15.15 6.36
CA LYS A 63 -3.77 14.80 7.36
C LYS A 63 -3.57 13.39 7.91
N LEU A 64 -3.41 12.41 7.03
CA LEU A 64 -3.20 11.03 7.48
C LEU A 64 -1.84 10.85 8.16
N THR A 65 -0.80 11.54 7.69
CA THR A 65 0.51 11.54 8.36
C THR A 65 0.38 12.07 9.79
N ASP A 66 -0.32 13.18 9.99
CA ASP A 66 -0.47 13.82 11.30
C ASP A 66 -1.32 12.96 12.26
N ILE A 67 -2.37 12.30 11.75
CA ILE A 67 -3.16 11.31 12.50
C ILE A 67 -2.26 10.18 12.99
N VAL A 68 -1.46 9.59 12.10
CA VAL A 68 -0.60 8.45 12.44
C VAL A 68 0.51 8.89 13.40
N CYS A 69 1.16 10.03 13.16
CA CYS A 69 2.16 10.60 14.06
C CYS A 69 1.61 10.77 15.48
N THR A 70 0.37 11.26 15.61
CA THR A 70 -0.30 11.39 16.90
C THR A 70 -0.54 10.03 17.56
N LYS A 71 -0.98 9.02 16.80
CA LYS A 71 -1.25 7.66 17.31
C LYS A 71 -0.01 6.93 17.79
N ILE A 72 1.14 7.16 17.15
CA ILE A 72 2.43 6.57 17.55
C ILE A 72 3.18 7.43 18.57
N ASN A 73 2.52 8.41 19.19
CA ASN A 73 3.13 9.35 20.15
C ASN A 73 4.39 10.08 19.63
N ASN A 74 4.47 10.30 18.30
CA ASN A 74 5.63 10.89 17.63
C ASN A 74 6.95 10.12 17.83
N ASN A 75 6.91 8.81 18.08
CA ASN A 75 8.10 7.98 18.27
C ASN A 75 8.99 7.91 17.03
N LEU A 76 8.42 8.06 15.83
CA LEU A 76 9.15 8.06 14.57
C LEU A 76 9.11 9.44 13.89
N PRO A 77 10.16 9.81 13.14
CA PRO A 77 10.18 11.06 12.40
C PRO A 77 9.01 11.15 11.42
N ARG A 78 8.35 12.32 11.37
CA ARG A 78 7.21 12.58 10.46
C ARG A 78 7.51 12.21 9.01
N LYS A 79 8.76 12.39 8.54
CA LYS A 79 9.18 12.02 7.18
C LYS A 79 9.08 10.52 6.90
N VAL A 80 9.33 9.67 7.90
CA VAL A 80 9.21 8.21 7.80
C VAL A 80 7.73 7.84 7.64
N ILE A 81 6.86 8.41 8.48
CA ILE A 81 5.41 8.20 8.42
C ILE A 81 4.83 8.72 7.10
N ALA A 82 5.22 9.91 6.66
CA ALA A 82 4.82 10.46 5.37
C ALA A 82 5.25 9.56 4.20
N CYS A 83 6.38 8.87 4.31
CA CYS A 83 6.82 7.90 3.32
C CYS A 83 5.92 6.66 3.28
N LEU A 84 5.56 6.12 4.46
CA LEU A 84 4.64 4.99 4.59
C LEU A 84 3.27 5.32 3.98
N VAL A 85 2.70 6.47 4.37
CA VAL A 85 1.42 6.97 3.84
C VAL A 85 1.50 7.11 2.32
N ARG A 86 2.54 7.79 1.80
CA ARG A 86 2.72 8.00 0.36
C ARG A 86 2.77 6.69 -0.42
N THR A 87 3.55 5.73 0.08
CA THR A 87 3.74 4.44 -0.55
C THR A 87 2.43 3.65 -0.59
N ARG A 88 1.70 3.60 0.53
CA ARG A 88 0.40 2.93 0.62
C ARG A 88 -0.63 3.55 -0.33
N THR A 89 -0.67 4.88 -0.43
CA THR A 89 -1.53 5.61 -1.37
C THR A 89 -1.23 5.22 -2.82
N TYR A 90 0.05 5.21 -3.23
CA TYR A 90 0.40 4.86 -4.60
C TYR A 90 0.11 3.40 -4.95
N ILE A 91 0.33 2.47 -4.01
CA ILE A 91 -0.08 1.07 -4.18
C ILE A 91 -1.59 0.97 -4.41
N ARG A 92 -2.40 1.70 -3.63
CA ARG A 92 -3.87 1.72 -3.80
C ARG A 92 -4.30 2.33 -5.13
N LEU A 93 -3.69 3.44 -5.53
CA LEU A 93 -3.95 4.10 -6.80
C LEU A 93 -3.63 3.16 -7.97
N TRP A 94 -2.50 2.46 -7.91
CA TRP A 94 -2.12 1.47 -8.91
C TRP A 94 -3.15 0.34 -9.02
N ASN A 95 -3.62 -0.21 -7.88
CA ASN A 95 -4.65 -1.24 -7.86
C ASN A 95 -5.97 -0.75 -8.46
N ILE A 96 -6.42 0.46 -8.13
CA ILE A 96 -7.63 1.07 -8.71
C ILE A 96 -7.49 1.22 -10.22
N ASN A 97 -6.36 1.74 -10.70
CA ASN A 97 -6.11 1.91 -12.13
C ASN A 97 -6.12 0.56 -12.87
N LYS A 98 -5.52 -0.48 -12.28
CA LYS A 98 -5.54 -1.84 -12.84
C LYS A 98 -6.98 -2.37 -12.98
N GLN A 99 -7.80 -2.20 -11.94
CA GLN A 99 -9.21 -2.61 -11.96
C GLN A 99 -10.02 -1.83 -13.01
N ILE A 100 -9.77 -0.53 -13.18
CA ILE A 100 -10.43 0.29 -14.21
C ILE A 100 -10.14 -0.25 -15.62
N VAL A 101 -8.87 -0.57 -15.90
CA VAL A 101 -8.45 -1.12 -17.20
C VAL A 101 -9.15 -2.45 -17.48
N GLU A 102 -9.17 -3.34 -16.50
CA GLU A 102 -9.81 -4.65 -16.61
C GLU A 102 -11.33 -4.53 -16.82
N ASN A 103 -12.00 -3.69 -16.01
CA ASN A 103 -13.44 -3.43 -16.14
C ASN A 103 -13.81 -2.84 -17.50
N ASN A 104 -12.97 -1.95 -18.05
CA ASN A 104 -13.17 -1.38 -19.37
C ASN A 104 -13.02 -2.42 -20.50
N TYR A 105 -12.06 -3.33 -20.36
CA TYR A 105 -11.89 -4.45 -21.27
C TYR A 105 -13.12 -5.37 -21.26
N LEU A 106 -13.59 -5.76 -20.07
CA LEU A 106 -14.79 -6.58 -19.91
C LEU A 106 -16.04 -5.91 -20.50
N LYS A 107 -16.25 -4.62 -20.21
CA LYS A 107 -17.35 -3.82 -20.80
C LYS A 107 -17.31 -3.81 -22.33
N LYS A 108 -16.13 -3.66 -22.95
CA LYS A 108 -15.97 -3.74 -24.41
C LYS A 108 -16.32 -5.12 -24.96
N LYS A 109 -15.86 -6.19 -24.29
CA LYS A 109 -16.17 -7.57 -24.68
C LYS A 109 -17.67 -7.86 -24.62
N CYS A 110 -18.34 -7.50 -23.51
CA CYS A 110 -19.79 -7.67 -23.36
C CYS A 110 -20.58 -6.90 -24.42
N LYS A 111 -20.19 -5.65 -24.72
CA LYS A 111 -20.81 -4.86 -25.80
C LYS A 111 -20.65 -5.51 -27.18
N LYS A 112 -19.50 -6.14 -27.46
CA LYS A 112 -19.27 -6.87 -28.71
C LYS A 112 -20.18 -8.10 -28.82
N ILE A 113 -20.27 -8.90 -27.75
CA ILE A 113 -21.13 -10.08 -27.70
C ILE A 113 -22.60 -9.68 -27.90
N TYR A 114 -23.08 -8.68 -27.16
CA TYR A 114 -24.44 -8.15 -27.31
C TYR A 114 -24.75 -7.73 -28.76
N LYS A 115 -23.82 -7.04 -29.43
CA LYS A 115 -23.99 -6.65 -30.84
C LYS A 115 -24.03 -7.85 -31.79
N MET A 116 -23.28 -8.91 -31.51
CA MET A 116 -23.28 -10.13 -32.32
C MET A 116 -24.60 -10.89 -32.16
N CYS A 117 -25.08 -11.07 -30.92
CA CYS A 117 -26.32 -11.79 -30.64
C CYS A 117 -27.58 -11.05 -31.13
N ASN A 118 -27.55 -9.71 -31.17
CA ASN A 118 -28.68 -8.89 -31.61
C ASN A 118 -28.59 -8.44 -33.08
N LYS A 119 -27.59 -8.91 -33.83
CA LYS A 119 -27.57 -8.73 -35.29
C LYS A 119 -28.59 -9.69 -35.89
N LYS A 120 -29.80 -9.20 -36.19
CA LYS A 120 -30.77 -9.95 -37.01
C LYS A 120 -30.12 -10.29 -38.35
N GLN A 121 -30.05 -11.57 -38.68
CA GLN A 121 -29.75 -12.04 -40.04
C GLN A 121 -30.88 -11.52 -40.93
N PHE A 122 -30.54 -10.57 -41.80
CA PHE A 122 -31.34 -10.22 -42.96
C PHE A 122 -30.84 -11.05 -44.15
#